data_AF-G9PG20-F1
#
_entry.id   AF-G9PG20-F1
#
_cell.length_a   1.000
_cell.length_b   1.000
_cell.length_c   1.000
_cell.angle_alpha   90.00
_cell.angle_beta   90.00
_cell.angle_gamma   90.00
#
_symmetry.space_group_name_H-M   'P 1'
#
loop_
_entity.id
_entity.type
_entity.pdbx_description
1 polymer ?
#
loop_
_entity_poly.entity_id
_entity_poly.type
_entity_poly.pdbx_seq_one_letter_code
_entity_poly.pdbx_strand_id
1 'polypeptide(L)'
;MPGGGRSFRRRCQGLWQVWPLAPVVDEVHEVVFVDAIHLGRKAVVLIAQSRDFILGWYVARSENSRAWEALMNRIAPPDVVVTDGGSGFEKARKKAWPNTRVQRCTFHAFGTIKQATTIRPKLAASKELYGLGKQLLHVKDREQAASWIDTYLDWCKRWEGFLAQKTKRDDGGWQYTHERLVRARNSVNRLIG
;
A
#
# COMPACT_ATOMS: atom_id res chain seq x y z
N MET A 1 11.01 -17.46 -26.45
CA MET A 1 11.72 -18.71 -26.10
C MET A 1 10.71 -19.85 -25.93
N PRO A 2 10.27 -20.52 -27.00
CA PRO A 2 9.51 -21.76 -26.90
C PRO A 2 10.44 -22.89 -26.42
N GLY A 3 10.00 -23.71 -25.45
CA GLY A 3 10.72 -24.95 -25.04
C GLY A 3 11.49 -24.92 -23.72
N GLY A 4 11.87 -23.75 -23.18
CA GLY A 4 12.65 -23.66 -21.93
C GLY A 4 11.88 -24.02 -20.64
N GLY A 5 10.55 -23.98 -20.67
CA GLY A 5 9.70 -24.19 -19.49
C GLY A 5 9.74 -25.62 -18.92
N ARG A 6 10.00 -26.64 -19.75
CA ARG A 6 10.13 -28.04 -19.29
C ARG A 6 11.45 -28.26 -18.56
N SER A 7 12.56 -27.78 -19.13
CA SER A 7 13.89 -27.88 -18.54
C SER A 7 14.00 -27.10 -17.22
N PHE A 8 13.41 -25.89 -17.16
CA PHE A 8 13.34 -25.10 -15.94
C PHE A 8 12.51 -25.80 -14.84
N ARG A 9 11.31 -26.31 -15.16
CA ARG A 9 10.49 -27.07 -14.19
C ARG A 9 11.23 -28.27 -13.61
N ARG A 10 11.94 -29.04 -14.45
CA ARG A 10 12.73 -30.19 -14.01
C ARG A 10 13.87 -29.77 -13.07
N ARG A 11 14.61 -28.71 -13.42
CA ARG A 11 15.70 -28.18 -12.57
C ARG A 11 15.19 -27.66 -11.23
N CYS A 12 14.02 -27.04 -11.20
CA CYS A 12 13.40 -26.53 -9.98
C CYS A 12 12.56 -27.57 -9.22
N GLN A 13 12.45 -28.81 -9.69
CA GLN A 13 11.59 -29.84 -9.09
C GLN A 13 11.88 -30.07 -7.61
N GLY A 14 13.15 -30.16 -7.24
CA GLY A 14 13.57 -30.30 -5.85
C GLY A 14 13.25 -29.07 -5.00
N LEU A 15 13.33 -27.86 -5.57
CA LEU A 15 13.01 -26.62 -4.86
C LEU A 15 11.52 -26.52 -4.51
N TRP A 16 10.63 -27.11 -5.32
CA TRP A 16 9.19 -27.16 -5.01
C TRP A 16 8.86 -28.08 -3.83
N GLN A 17 9.77 -28.98 -3.46
CA GLN A 17 9.64 -29.83 -2.25
C GLN A 17 10.13 -29.11 -1.00
N VAL A 18 10.89 -28.02 -1.16
CA VAL A 18 11.36 -27.21 -0.04
C VAL A 18 10.33 -26.14 0.25
N TRP A 19 9.77 -26.16 1.45
CA TRP A 19 8.95 -25.08 1.97
C TRP A 19 9.74 -24.34 3.05
N PRO A 20 10.65 -23.42 2.67
CA PRO A 20 11.46 -22.74 3.67
C PRO A 20 10.55 -21.82 4.48
N LEU A 21 10.39 -22.14 5.75
CA LEU A 21 9.80 -21.22 6.71
C LEU A 21 10.81 -20.10 6.95
N ALA A 22 10.35 -18.85 6.85
CA ALA A 22 11.16 -17.72 7.27
C ALA A 22 11.65 -17.95 8.72
N PRO A 23 12.91 -17.62 9.06
CA PRO A 23 13.42 -17.79 10.42
C PRO A 23 12.58 -16.99 11.43
N VAL A 24 12.71 -17.32 12.71
CA VAL A 24 12.20 -16.45 13.77
C VAL A 24 13.22 -15.32 13.94
N VAL A 25 12.73 -14.08 13.96
CA VAL A 25 13.51 -12.86 14.15
C VAL A 25 13.07 -12.27 15.49
N ASP A 26 13.93 -12.38 16.50
CA ASP A 26 13.72 -11.83 17.84
C ASP A 26 14.29 -10.40 18.00
N GLU A 27 15.10 -9.95 17.04
CA GLU A 27 15.60 -8.58 16.95
C GLU A 27 14.47 -7.57 16.73
N VAL A 28 14.45 -6.52 17.55
CA VAL A 28 13.54 -5.38 17.39
C VAL A 28 14.12 -4.40 16.38
N HIS A 29 13.40 -4.17 15.29
CA HIS A 29 13.76 -3.17 14.28
C HIS A 29 12.95 -1.88 14.46
N GLU A 30 13.60 -0.73 14.27
CA GLU A 30 12.94 0.59 14.33
C GLU A 30 11.81 0.71 13.28
N VAL A 31 12.09 0.28 12.05
CA VAL A 31 11.13 0.37 10.93
C VAL A 31 11.08 -0.95 10.17
N VAL A 32 9.86 -1.47 9.99
CA VAL A 32 9.58 -2.63 9.15
C VAL A 32 8.58 -2.25 8.06
N PHE A 33 8.90 -2.61 6.82
CA PHE A 33 8.01 -2.49 5.67
C PHE A 33 7.29 -3.81 5.45
N VAL A 34 5.98 -3.75 5.26
CA VAL A 34 5.17 -4.93 4.92
C VAL A 34 4.40 -4.70 3.63
N ASP A 35 4.33 -5.75 2.81
CA ASP A 35 3.59 -5.72 1.54
C ASP A 35 3.07 -7.12 1.16
N ALA A 36 2.09 -7.14 0.26
CA ALA A 36 1.45 -8.33 -0.27
C ALA A 36 1.59 -8.41 -1.79
N ILE A 37 2.27 -9.44 -2.29
CA ILE A 37 2.46 -9.68 -3.71
C ILE A 37 1.50 -10.77 -4.19
N HIS A 38 0.53 -10.40 -5.02
CA HIS A 38 -0.42 -11.34 -5.61
C HIS A 38 0.20 -12.13 -6.77
N LEU A 39 0.25 -13.46 -6.62
CA LEU A 39 0.68 -14.39 -7.65
C LEU A 39 -0.56 -14.97 -8.36
N GLY A 40 -1.14 -14.16 -9.26
CA GLY A 40 -2.39 -14.48 -9.93
C GLY A 40 -3.58 -14.47 -8.97
N ARG A 41 -4.57 -15.33 -9.20
CA ARG A 41 -5.85 -15.33 -8.44
C ARG A 41 -5.88 -16.24 -7.22
N LYS A 42 -4.85 -17.07 -7.01
CA LYS A 42 -4.89 -18.21 -6.06
C LYS A 42 -3.77 -18.20 -5.02
N ALA A 43 -2.90 -17.21 -5.04
CA ALA A 43 -1.77 -17.11 -4.14
C ALA A 43 -1.38 -15.65 -3.89
N VAL A 44 -0.94 -15.38 -2.68
CA VAL A 44 -0.34 -14.12 -2.25
C VAL A 44 0.89 -14.44 -1.42
N VAL A 45 1.94 -13.66 -1.58
CA VAL A 45 3.14 -13.70 -0.74
C VAL A 45 3.14 -12.44 0.10
N LEU A 46 2.99 -12.59 1.41
CA LEU A 46 3.17 -11.53 2.38
C LEU A 46 4.66 -11.44 2.71
N ILE A 47 5.21 -10.24 2.77
CA ILE A 47 6.63 -10.01 3.01
C ILE A 47 6.78 -8.95 4.10
N ALA A 48 7.75 -9.16 4.98
CA ALA A 48 8.23 -8.17 5.95
C ALA A 48 9.73 -7.94 5.72
N GLN A 49 10.15 -6.68 5.71
CA GLN A 49 11.50 -6.27 5.38
C GLN A 49 11.94 -5.10 6.28
N SER A 50 13.18 -5.13 6.78
CA SER A 50 13.84 -3.99 7.40
C SER A 50 14.37 -3.03 6.32
N ARG A 51 15.20 -2.05 6.67
CA ARG A 51 15.83 -1.21 5.63
C ARG A 51 16.83 -1.99 4.77
N ASP A 52 17.39 -3.05 5.33
CA ASP A 52 18.58 -3.70 4.78
C ASP A 52 18.28 -5.10 4.22
N PHE A 53 17.32 -5.83 4.79
CA PHE A 53 17.06 -7.23 4.42
C PHE A 53 15.63 -7.70 4.71
N ILE A 54 15.27 -8.83 4.12
CA ILE A 54 13.98 -9.50 4.34
C ILE A 54 13.96 -10.18 5.71
N LEU A 55 12.97 -9.85 6.54
CA LEU A 55 12.76 -10.44 7.86
C LEU A 55 11.94 -11.71 7.79
N GLY A 56 10.98 -11.76 6.87
CA GLY A 56 10.20 -12.96 6.65
C GLY A 56 9.21 -12.84 5.52
N TRP A 57 8.64 -13.98 5.16
CA TRP A 57 7.60 -14.10 4.16
C TRP A 57 6.60 -15.19 4.57
N TYR A 58 5.38 -15.07 4.07
CA TYR A 58 4.34 -16.06 4.25
C TYR A 58 3.50 -16.20 2.99
N VAL A 59 3.38 -17.41 2.46
CA VAL A 59 2.57 -17.70 1.27
C VAL A 59 1.18 -18.15 1.72
N ALA A 60 0.14 -17.48 1.21
CA ALA A 60 -1.26 -17.78 1.50
C ALA A 60 -2.10 -17.88 0.22
N ARG A 61 -3.28 -18.48 0.32
CA ARG A 61 -4.26 -18.52 -0.79
C ARG A 61 -4.93 -17.17 -1.05
N SER A 62 -5.05 -16.37 0.00
CA SER A 62 -5.72 -15.08 0.02
C SER A 62 -5.09 -14.23 1.11
N GLU A 63 -5.08 -12.92 0.93
CA GLU A 63 -4.69 -12.00 1.97
C GLU A 63 -5.80 -11.90 3.03
N ASN A 64 -5.48 -12.26 4.27
CA ASN A 64 -6.40 -12.16 5.40
C ASN A 64 -5.62 -12.03 6.71
N SER A 65 -6.31 -11.72 7.81
CA SER A 65 -5.64 -11.47 9.09
C SER A 65 -4.88 -12.68 9.63
N ARG A 66 -5.34 -13.92 9.39
CA ARG A 66 -4.63 -15.12 9.85
C ARG A 66 -3.29 -15.28 9.13
N ALA A 67 -3.26 -15.00 7.83
CA ALA A 67 -2.03 -15.06 7.05
C ALA A 67 -1.02 -13.99 7.52
N TRP A 68 -1.50 -12.77 7.80
CA TRP A 68 -0.67 -11.72 8.38
C TRP A 68 -0.16 -12.08 9.78
N GLU A 69 -1.03 -12.58 10.67
CA GLU A 69 -0.64 -13.07 12.01
C GLU A 69 0.44 -14.15 11.93
N ALA A 70 0.35 -15.07 10.96
CA ALA A 70 1.34 -16.14 10.78
C ALA A 70 2.74 -15.62 10.38
N LEU A 71 2.81 -14.52 9.61
CA LEU A 71 4.06 -13.82 9.31
C LEU A 71 4.56 -13.06 10.55
N MET A 72 3.68 -12.24 11.12
CA MET A 72 4.04 -11.26 12.15
C MET A 72 4.47 -11.91 13.47
N ASN A 73 3.86 -13.03 13.86
CA ASN A 73 4.21 -13.73 15.10
C ASN A 73 5.62 -14.37 15.07
N ARG A 74 6.31 -14.32 13.93
CA ARG A 74 7.69 -14.79 13.80
C ARG A 74 8.72 -13.65 13.89
N ILE A 75 8.28 -12.41 14.02
CA ILE A 75 9.11 -11.21 13.99
C ILE A 75 8.79 -10.38 15.23
N ALA A 76 9.81 -9.96 15.97
CA ALA A 76 9.63 -9.08 17.11
C ALA A 76 8.88 -7.79 16.69
N PRO A 77 7.94 -7.28 17.52
CA PRO A 77 7.17 -6.09 17.17
C PRO A 77 8.11 -4.89 16.93
N PRO A 78 8.04 -4.23 15.76
CA PRO A 78 8.88 -3.07 15.47
C PRO A 78 8.33 -1.79 16.10
N ASP A 79 9.12 -0.72 16.16
CA ASP A 79 8.63 0.58 16.64
C ASP A 79 7.60 1.20 15.69
N VAL A 80 7.87 1.06 14.38
CA VAL A 80 7.01 1.53 13.29
C VAL A 80 6.89 0.45 12.22
N VAL A 81 5.66 0.20 11.78
CA VAL A 81 5.38 -0.57 10.57
C VAL A 81 4.87 0.34 9.44
N VAL A 82 5.48 0.20 8.27
CA VAL A 82 5.08 0.89 7.03
C VAL A 82 4.28 -0.08 6.16
N THR A 83 3.04 0.28 5.81
CA THR A 83 2.11 -0.62 5.11
C THR A 83 1.24 0.13 4.09
N ASP A 84 0.68 -0.61 3.13
CA ASP A 84 -0.44 -0.18 2.29
C ASP A 84 -1.79 -0.20 3.04
N GLY A 85 -1.76 -0.55 4.34
CA GLY A 85 -2.84 -0.59 5.33
C GLY A 85 -4.11 -1.29 4.87
N GLY A 86 -3.96 -2.49 4.30
CA GLY A 86 -5.05 -3.43 4.12
C GLY A 86 -5.75 -3.77 5.45
N SER A 87 -7.05 -4.05 5.39
CA SER A 87 -7.86 -4.38 6.58
C SER A 87 -7.47 -5.71 7.23
N GLY A 88 -6.99 -6.68 6.42
CA GLY A 88 -6.43 -7.93 6.92
C GLY A 88 -5.20 -7.70 7.78
N PHE A 89 -4.28 -6.84 7.32
CA PHE A 89 -3.09 -6.45 8.07
C PHE A 89 -3.47 -5.73 9.36
N GLU A 90 -4.33 -4.71 9.31
CA GLU A 90 -4.67 -3.93 10.51
C GLU A 90 -5.27 -4.80 11.63
N LYS A 91 -6.11 -5.77 11.25
CA LYS A 91 -6.67 -6.73 12.21
C LYS A 91 -5.61 -7.62 12.85
N ALA A 92 -4.58 -8.02 12.08
CA ALA A 92 -3.46 -8.81 12.57
C ALA A 92 -2.53 -7.98 13.46
N ARG A 93 -2.18 -6.76 13.03
CA ARG A 93 -1.37 -5.78 13.78
C ARG A 93 -1.93 -5.54 15.16
N LYS A 94 -3.25 -5.30 15.30
CA LYS A 94 -3.87 -5.09 16.62
C LYS A 94 -3.69 -6.26 17.60
N LYS A 95 -3.41 -7.47 17.11
CA LYS A 95 -3.18 -8.65 17.95
C LYS A 95 -1.69 -8.93 18.17
N ALA A 96 -0.93 -9.03 17.09
CA ALA A 96 0.47 -9.43 17.15
C ALA A 96 1.38 -8.28 17.58
N TRP A 97 1.10 -7.06 17.11
CA TRP A 97 1.91 -5.85 17.29
C TRP A 97 1.05 -4.67 17.81
N PRO A 98 0.38 -4.81 18.97
CA PRO A 98 -0.60 -3.82 19.44
C PRO A 98 0.00 -2.43 19.70
N ASN A 99 1.28 -2.37 20.10
CA ASN A 99 1.98 -1.13 20.45
C ASN A 99 2.79 -0.53 19.29
N THR A 100 2.98 -1.27 18.20
CA THR A 100 3.74 -0.81 17.02
C THR A 100 2.99 0.31 16.33
N ARG A 101 3.64 1.46 16.08
CA ARG A 101 3.03 2.59 15.35
C ARG A 101 2.87 2.25 13.88
N VAL A 102 1.82 2.76 13.23
CA VAL A 102 1.57 2.52 11.80
C VAL A 102 1.84 3.77 11.01
N GLN A 103 2.61 3.63 9.93
CA GLN A 103 2.76 4.62 8.90
C GLN A 103 2.23 4.08 7.58
N ARG A 104 1.43 4.87 6.87
CA ARG A 104 1.01 4.55 5.51
C ARG A 104 2.18 4.77 4.54
N CYS A 105 2.43 3.79 3.68
CA CYS A 105 3.50 3.88 2.69
C CYS A 105 3.23 5.02 1.69
N THR A 106 4.16 5.98 1.60
CA THR A 106 4.06 7.14 0.68
C THR A 106 4.07 6.73 -0.78
N PHE A 107 4.80 5.65 -1.12
CA PHE A 107 4.78 5.06 -2.47
C PHE A 107 3.39 4.53 -2.84
N HIS A 108 2.72 3.82 -1.94
CA HIS A 108 1.36 3.35 -2.16
C HIS A 108 0.36 4.51 -2.25
N ALA A 109 0.51 5.55 -1.43
CA ALA A 109 -0.30 6.77 -1.53
C ALA A 109 -0.12 7.45 -2.90
N PHE A 110 1.12 7.59 -3.37
CA PHE A 110 1.41 8.06 -4.72
C PHE A 110 0.81 7.14 -5.80
N GLY A 111 0.90 5.82 -5.62
CA GLY A 111 0.28 4.83 -6.52
C GLY A 111 -1.22 5.06 -6.70
N THR A 112 -1.95 5.27 -5.59
CA THR A 112 -3.38 5.61 -5.61
C THR A 112 -3.64 6.92 -6.36
N ILE A 113 -2.86 7.96 -6.10
CA ILE A 113 -2.97 9.26 -6.81
C ILE A 113 -2.71 9.09 -8.30
N LYS A 114 -1.63 8.40 -8.67
CA LYS A 114 -1.24 8.13 -10.06
C LYS A 114 -2.32 7.32 -10.78
N GLN A 115 -2.92 6.33 -10.11
CA GLN A 115 -4.03 5.57 -10.68
C GLN A 115 -5.24 6.47 -10.92
N ALA A 116 -5.57 7.40 -10.02
CA ALA A 116 -6.71 8.30 -10.21
C ALA A 116 -6.48 9.37 -11.27
N THR A 117 -5.28 9.94 -11.33
CA THR A 117 -4.93 11.09 -12.18
C THR A 117 -4.37 10.69 -13.55
N THR A 118 -3.85 9.46 -13.69
CA THR A 118 -2.96 9.01 -14.78
C THR A 118 -1.62 9.76 -14.79
N ILE A 119 -0.70 9.38 -15.67
CA ILE A 119 0.63 10.03 -15.76
C ILE A 119 0.62 11.35 -16.55
N ARG A 120 -0.43 11.62 -17.33
CA ARG A 120 -0.57 12.84 -18.17
C ARG A 120 -1.99 13.42 -18.03
N PRO A 121 -2.37 13.85 -16.82
CA PRO A 121 -3.69 14.43 -16.59
C PRO A 121 -3.94 15.67 -17.45
N LYS A 122 -5.15 15.82 -17.98
CA LYS A 122 -5.57 17.01 -18.75
C LYS A 122 -6.19 18.09 -17.85
N LEU A 123 -6.98 17.67 -16.87
CA LEU A 123 -7.68 18.54 -15.93
C LEU A 123 -6.70 19.18 -14.94
N ALA A 124 -6.89 20.47 -14.63
CA ALA A 124 -6.04 21.22 -13.70
C ALA A 124 -6.00 20.57 -12.30
N ALA A 125 -7.17 20.22 -11.74
CA ALA A 125 -7.27 19.50 -10.47
C ALA A 125 -6.41 18.23 -10.43
N SER A 126 -6.42 17.46 -11.52
CA SER A 126 -5.65 16.21 -11.63
C SER A 126 -4.15 16.46 -11.80
N LYS A 127 -3.75 17.51 -12.53
CA LYS A 127 -2.34 17.90 -12.68
C LYS A 127 -1.75 18.32 -11.33
N GLU A 128 -2.47 19.15 -10.58
CA GLU A 128 -2.07 19.59 -9.25
C GLU A 128 -1.96 18.40 -8.28
N LEU A 129 -2.97 17.53 -8.23
CA LEU A 129 -2.94 16.35 -7.35
C LEU A 129 -1.81 15.38 -7.72
N TYR A 130 -1.54 15.17 -9.01
CA TYR A 130 -0.40 14.36 -9.44
C TYR A 130 0.94 14.99 -9.04
N GLY A 131 1.03 16.32 -9.09
CA GLY A 131 2.16 17.08 -8.55
C GLY A 131 2.40 16.82 -7.06
N LEU A 132 1.34 16.96 -6.25
CA LEU A 132 1.36 16.64 -4.82
C LEU A 132 1.79 15.19 -4.55
N GLY A 133 1.27 14.24 -5.33
CA GLY A 133 1.66 12.83 -5.22
C GLY A 133 3.16 12.61 -5.47
N LYS A 134 3.75 13.29 -6.46
CA LYS A 134 5.20 13.23 -6.69
C LYS A 134 6.01 13.88 -5.56
N GLN A 135 5.54 15.02 -5.05
CA GLN A 135 6.19 15.71 -3.93
C GLN A 135 6.22 14.84 -2.68
N LEU A 136 5.16 14.06 -2.42
CA LEU A 136 5.07 13.17 -1.25
C LEU A 136 6.23 12.16 -1.16
N LEU A 137 6.78 11.72 -2.30
CA LEU A 137 7.94 10.82 -2.35
C LEU A 137 9.26 11.46 -1.90
N HIS A 138 9.29 12.79 -1.80
CA HIS A 138 10.48 13.57 -1.48
C HIS A 138 10.41 14.22 -0.10
N VAL A 139 9.34 13.99 0.67
CA VAL A 139 9.19 14.45 2.05
C VAL A 139 10.11 13.63 2.95
N LYS A 140 11.02 14.29 3.69
CA LYS A 140 12.05 13.66 4.52
C LYS A 140 11.95 14.03 5.99
N ASP A 141 11.29 15.12 6.33
CA ASP A 141 11.22 15.65 7.68
C ASP A 141 9.82 16.19 8.01
N ARG A 142 9.64 16.62 9.27
CA ARG A 142 8.35 17.08 9.79
C ARG A 142 7.91 18.41 9.20
N GLU A 143 8.85 19.30 8.88
CA GLU A 143 8.54 20.62 8.33
C GLU A 143 8.06 20.49 6.88
N GLN A 144 8.74 19.66 6.09
CA GLN A 144 8.30 19.29 4.76
C GLN A 144 6.96 18.57 4.76
N ALA A 145 6.72 17.70 5.76
CA ALA A 145 5.43 17.03 5.91
C ALA A 145 4.31 18.04 6.21
N ALA A 146 4.53 18.98 7.13
CA ALA A 146 3.57 20.03 7.45
C ALA A 146 3.26 20.90 6.22
N SER A 147 4.30 21.38 5.51
CA SER A 147 4.15 22.17 4.29
C SER A 147 3.41 21.40 3.18
N TRP A 148 3.67 20.09 3.05
CA TRP A 148 2.94 19.25 2.10
C TRP A 148 1.46 19.12 2.47
N ILE A 149 1.15 18.94 3.78
CA ILE A 149 -0.22 18.88 4.28
C ILE A 149 -0.95 20.19 3.99
N ASP A 150 -0.37 21.35 4.28
CA ASP A 150 -0.98 22.65 4.00
C ASP A 150 -1.29 22.81 2.51
N THR A 151 -0.33 22.48 1.64
CA THR A 151 -0.51 22.55 0.19
C THR A 151 -1.63 21.60 -0.28
N TYR A 152 -1.73 20.41 0.31
CA TYR A 152 -2.80 19.45 0.02
C TYR A 152 -4.17 19.94 0.50
N LEU A 153 -4.25 20.55 1.68
CA LEU A 153 -5.49 21.12 2.22
C LEU A 153 -5.97 22.30 1.37
N ASP A 154 -5.07 23.14 0.90
CA ASP A 154 -5.37 24.21 -0.05
C ASP A 154 -5.90 23.68 -1.38
N TRP A 155 -5.33 22.58 -1.88
CA TRP A 155 -5.87 21.89 -3.06
C TRP A 155 -7.28 21.36 -2.80
N CYS A 156 -7.52 20.75 -1.63
CA CYS A 156 -8.86 20.24 -1.26
C CYS A 156 -9.89 21.37 -1.25
N LYS A 157 -9.54 22.53 -0.67
CA LYS A 157 -10.39 23.71 -0.60
C LYS A 157 -10.65 24.30 -1.98
N ARG A 158 -9.60 24.49 -2.79
CA ARG A 158 -9.71 25.05 -4.15
C ARG A 158 -10.63 24.23 -5.05
N TRP A 159 -10.55 22.91 -4.95
CA TRP A 159 -11.28 21.99 -5.84
C TRP A 159 -12.54 21.40 -5.20
N GLU A 160 -12.97 21.88 -4.03
CA GLU A 160 -14.13 21.32 -3.32
C GLU A 160 -15.39 21.29 -4.19
N GLY A 161 -15.77 22.43 -4.77
CA GLY A 161 -16.95 22.53 -5.63
C GLY A 161 -16.85 21.66 -6.87
N PHE A 162 -15.66 21.57 -7.47
CA PHE A 162 -15.39 20.68 -8.61
C PHE A 162 -15.57 19.20 -8.22
N LEU A 163 -14.99 18.78 -7.10
CA LEU A 163 -15.09 17.41 -6.60
C LEU A 163 -16.50 17.04 -6.13
N ALA A 164 -17.31 18.02 -5.72
CA ALA A 164 -18.70 17.84 -5.31
C ALA A 164 -19.67 17.65 -6.49
N GLN A 165 -19.26 17.94 -7.73
CA GLN A 165 -20.09 17.77 -8.92
C GLN A 165 -20.58 16.32 -9.03
N LYS A 166 -21.88 16.17 -9.32
CA LYS A 166 -22.52 14.88 -9.55
C LYS A 166 -23.15 14.84 -10.94
N THR A 167 -23.08 13.67 -11.57
CA THR A 167 -23.76 13.36 -12.82
C THR A 167 -24.85 12.33 -12.54
N LYS A 168 -26.02 12.53 -13.16
CA LYS A 168 -27.13 11.59 -13.07
C LYS A 168 -26.82 10.35 -13.92
N ARG A 169 -27.08 9.18 -13.36
CA ARG A 169 -26.94 7.89 -14.03
C ARG A 169 -28.22 7.56 -14.80
N ASP A 170 -28.10 6.66 -15.76
CA ASP A 170 -29.22 6.17 -16.57
C ASP A 170 -30.28 5.44 -15.71
N ASP A 171 -29.88 4.87 -14.57
CA ASP A 171 -30.76 4.23 -13.58
C ASP A 171 -31.48 5.22 -12.64
N GLY A 172 -31.31 6.52 -12.85
CA GLY A 172 -31.88 7.58 -12.01
C GLY A 172 -31.07 7.93 -10.76
N GLY A 173 -29.99 7.19 -10.47
CA GLY A 173 -29.07 7.48 -9.37
C GLY A 173 -28.13 8.65 -9.64
N TRP A 174 -27.35 9.04 -8.62
CA TRP A 174 -26.31 10.07 -8.74
C TRP A 174 -24.94 9.50 -8.43
N GLN A 175 -23.94 9.92 -9.19
CA GLN A 175 -22.53 9.63 -8.89
C GLN A 175 -21.67 10.87 -8.98
N TYR A 176 -20.56 10.90 -8.26
CA TYR A 176 -19.56 11.94 -8.45
C TYR A 176 -19.07 11.93 -9.89
N THR A 177 -19.11 13.09 -10.55
CA THR A 177 -18.57 13.27 -11.90
C THR A 177 -17.08 12.90 -11.94
N HIS A 178 -16.36 13.24 -10.87
CA HIS A 178 -14.92 13.02 -10.73
C HIS A 178 -14.60 11.93 -9.71
N GLU A 179 -15.35 10.82 -9.74
CA GLU A 179 -15.29 9.75 -8.73
C GLU A 179 -13.85 9.28 -8.40
N ARG A 180 -13.00 9.11 -9.42
CA ARG A 180 -11.60 8.67 -9.22
C ARG A 180 -10.80 9.66 -8.36
N LEU A 181 -10.95 10.96 -8.60
CA LEU A 181 -10.28 11.99 -7.81
C LEU A 181 -10.84 12.06 -6.39
N VAL A 182 -12.17 11.92 -6.23
CA VAL A 182 -12.80 11.87 -4.91
C VAL A 182 -12.29 10.67 -4.10
N ARG A 183 -12.17 9.49 -4.72
CA ARG A 183 -11.59 8.30 -4.08
C ARG A 183 -10.12 8.51 -3.70
N ALA A 184 -9.31 9.11 -4.58
CA ALA A 184 -7.92 9.43 -4.26
C ALA A 184 -7.80 10.42 -3.10
N ARG A 185 -8.55 11.53 -3.12
CA ARG A 185 -8.64 12.47 -2.00
C ARG A 185 -9.00 11.76 -0.71
N ASN A 186 -10.05 10.93 -0.70
CA ASN A 186 -10.47 10.21 0.49
C ASN A 186 -9.38 9.23 0.98
N SER A 187 -8.62 8.63 0.07
CA SER A 187 -7.47 7.78 0.43
C SER A 187 -6.34 8.58 1.06
N VAL A 188 -6.06 9.80 0.58
CA VAL A 188 -5.05 10.69 1.15
C VAL A 188 -5.51 11.26 2.48
N ASN A 189 -6.80 11.57 2.64
CA ASN A 189 -7.36 12.03 3.92
C ASN A 189 -7.13 11.03 5.06
N ARG A 190 -7.17 9.72 4.76
CA ARG A 190 -6.86 8.65 5.73
C ARG A 190 -5.37 8.50 6.06
N LEU A 191 -4.50 9.16 5.30
CA LEU A 191 -3.07 9.19 5.58
C LEU A 191 -2.72 10.31 6.55
N ILE A 192 -3.46 11.43 6.49
CA ILE A 192 -3.20 12.65 7.29
C ILE A 192 -4.03 12.74 8.57
N GLY A 193 -5.16 12.03 8.67
CA GLY A 193 -6.04 12.01 9.83
C GLY A 193 -6.11 10.63 10.47
#